data_AF-A0A2H0BST7-F1
#
_entry.id   AF-A0A2H0BST7-F1
#
_cell.length_a   1.000
_cell.length_b   1.000
_cell.length_c   1.000
_cell.angle_alpha   90.00
_cell.angle_beta   90.00
_cell.angle_gamma   90.00
#
_symmetry.space_group_name_H-M   'P 1'
#
loop_
_entity.id
_entity.type
_entity.pdbx_description
1 polymer ?
#
loop_
_entity_poly.entity_id
_entity_poly.type
_entity_poly.pdbx_seq_one_letter_code
_entity_poly.pdbx_strand_id
1 'polypeptide(L)'
;IAMVVNVTANILLVPPYGAMGAAWAGVISFSILPLIGFWFIRKDLQGEWMWMSTLLVRGLLAAALIWFSIRFALSSAPWGYTLVAAPFYALLVLYLLRLFQKEDFQRVVGWLQRKAVMPDKTEEDFHEKP
;
A
#
# COMPACT_ATOMS: atom_id res chain seq x y z
N ILE A 1 2.95 4.54 -18.43
CA ILE A 1 1.58 3.95 -18.29
C ILE A 1 0.84 4.54 -17.09
N ALA A 2 1.38 4.46 -15.87
CA ALA A 2 0.81 5.08 -14.66
C ALA A 2 0.37 6.55 -14.86
N MET A 3 1.30 7.38 -15.33
CA MET A 3 1.06 8.80 -15.54
C MET A 3 -0.03 9.05 -16.58
N VAL A 4 -0.05 8.27 -17.67
CA VAL A 4 -1.04 8.39 -18.75
C VAL A 4 -2.44 8.05 -18.23
N VAL A 5 -2.59 6.92 -17.54
CA VAL A 5 -3.89 6.52 -16.95
C VAL A 5 -4.38 7.57 -15.96
N ASN A 6 -3.50 8.11 -15.12
CA ASN A 6 -3.86 9.12 -14.14
C ASN A 6 -4.28 10.44 -14.80
N VAL A 7 -3.55 10.92 -15.81
CA VAL A 7 -3.90 12.14 -16.55
C VAL A 7 -5.22 11.96 -17.30
N THR A 8 -5.40 10.83 -18.00
CA THR A 8 -6.65 10.53 -18.72
C THR A 8 -7.85 10.45 -17.77
N ALA A 9 -7.70 9.79 -16.61
CA ALA A 9 -8.77 9.71 -15.62
C ALA A 9 -9.11 11.09 -15.04
N ASN A 10 -8.12 11.93 -14.75
CA ASN A 10 -8.37 13.29 -14.27
C ASN A 10 -9.06 14.17 -15.32
N ILE A 11 -8.65 14.10 -16.60
CA ILE A 11 -9.29 14.88 -17.68
C ILE A 11 -10.76 14.48 -17.85
N LEU A 12 -11.10 13.19 -17.68
CA LEU A 12 -12.47 12.71 -17.81
C LEU A 12 -13.34 12.99 -16.57
N LEU A 13 -12.79 12.83 -15.36
CA LEU A 13 -13.56 12.85 -14.12
C LEU A 13 -13.62 14.22 -13.44
N VAL A 14 -12.61 15.08 -13.61
CA VAL A 14 -12.58 16.39 -12.95
C VAL A 14 -13.65 17.35 -13.50
N PRO A 15 -13.91 17.47 -14.81
CA PRO A 15 -14.95 18.39 -15.30
C PRO A 15 -16.36 18.09 -14.77
N PRO A 16 -16.85 16.82 -14.75
CA PRO A 16 -18.19 16.53 -14.23
C PRO A 16 -18.28 16.44 -12.71
N TYR A 17 -17.21 16.10 -11.98
CA TYR A 17 -17.27 15.80 -10.53
C TYR A 17 -16.35 16.66 -9.64
N GLY A 18 -15.60 17.61 -10.22
CA GLY A 18 -14.70 18.51 -9.49
C GLY A 18 -13.69 17.76 -8.61
N ALA A 19 -13.57 18.16 -7.35
CA ALA A 19 -12.65 17.57 -6.38
C ALA A 19 -12.94 16.08 -6.09
N MET A 20 -14.21 15.67 -6.13
CA MET A 20 -14.59 14.27 -5.95
C MET A 20 -14.10 13.41 -7.14
N GLY A 21 -14.14 13.98 -8.34
CA GLY A 21 -13.61 13.34 -9.55
C GLY A 21 -12.10 13.09 -9.48
N ALA A 22 -11.34 14.05 -8.95
CA ALA A 22 -9.90 13.90 -8.74
C ALA A 22 -9.57 12.76 -7.76
N ALA A 23 -10.32 12.65 -6.65
CA ALA A 23 -10.15 11.56 -5.69
C ALA A 23 -10.40 10.18 -6.34
N TRP A 24 -11.48 10.06 -7.12
CA TRP A 24 -11.78 8.82 -7.85
C TRP A 24 -10.76 8.50 -8.94
N ALA A 25 -10.24 9.50 -9.64
CA ALA A 25 -9.19 9.30 -10.63
C ALA A 25 -7.93 8.67 -10.01
N GLY A 26 -7.57 9.10 -8.79
CA GLY A 26 -6.50 8.49 -8.01
C GLY A 26 -6.79 7.02 -7.69
N VAL A 27 -7.97 6.72 -7.13
CA VAL A 27 -8.37 5.33 -6.79
C VAL A 27 -8.34 4.42 -8.02
N ILE A 28 -8.89 4.88 -9.15
CA ILE A 28 -8.91 4.14 -10.41
C ILE A 28 -7.49 3.88 -10.89
N SER A 29 -6.63 4.90 -10.89
CA SER A 29 -5.23 4.77 -11.33
C SER A 29 -4.46 3.76 -10.48
N PHE A 30 -4.57 3.85 -9.15
CA PHE A 30 -3.92 2.93 -8.23
C PHE A 30 -4.52 1.53 -8.26
N SER A 31 -5.74 1.33 -8.76
CA SER A 31 -6.34 0.02 -8.94
C SER A 31 -5.93 -0.63 -10.26
N ILE A 32 -5.87 0.15 -11.35
CA ILE A 32 -5.51 -0.33 -12.69
C ILE A 32 -4.02 -0.70 -12.77
N LEU A 33 -3.15 0.08 -12.14
CA LEU A 33 -1.70 -0.16 -12.14
C LEU A 33 -1.29 -1.57 -11.70
N PRO A 34 -1.68 -2.04 -10.50
CA PRO A 34 -1.37 -3.39 -10.05
C PRO A 34 -2.07 -4.45 -10.91
N LEU A 35 -3.26 -4.19 -11.45
CA LEU A 35 -3.93 -5.12 -12.37
C LEU A 35 -3.14 -5.31 -13.68
N ILE A 36 -2.65 -4.22 -14.28
CA ILE A 36 -1.82 -4.29 -15.48
C ILE A 36 -0.48 -4.96 -15.16
N GLY A 37 0.17 -4.57 -14.07
CA GLY A 37 1.43 -5.20 -13.63
C GLY A 37 1.25 -6.70 -13.41
N PHE A 38 0.18 -7.10 -12.74
CA PHE A 38 -0.19 -8.49 -12.55
C PHE A 38 -0.46 -9.21 -13.88
N TRP A 39 -1.13 -8.56 -14.83
CA TRP A 39 -1.41 -9.14 -16.15
C TRP A 39 -0.14 -9.37 -16.98
N PHE A 40 0.87 -8.50 -16.86
CA PHE A 40 2.17 -8.71 -17.51
C PHE A 40 2.95 -9.85 -16.85
N ILE A 41 3.04 -9.85 -15.52
CA ILE A 41 3.86 -10.84 -14.77
C ILE A 41 3.21 -12.23 -14.77
N ARG A 42 1.89 -12.35 -15.01
CA ARG A 42 1.20 -13.66 -15.03
C ARG A 42 1.85 -14.70 -15.94
N LYS A 43 2.51 -14.26 -17.02
CA LYS A 43 3.17 -15.16 -17.97
C LYS A 43 4.48 -15.73 -17.43
N ASP A 44 5.14 -14.99 -16.54
CA ASP A 44 6.41 -15.38 -15.92
C ASP A 44 6.18 -16.19 -14.63
N LEU A 45 4.99 -16.12 -14.03
CA LEU A 45 4.62 -16.75 -12.75
C LEU A 45 3.93 -18.13 -12.86
N GLN A 46 4.13 -18.87 -13.97
CA GLN A 46 3.42 -20.14 -14.20
C GLN A 46 3.57 -21.18 -13.06
N GLY A 47 4.67 -21.12 -12.29
CA GLY A 47 4.90 -21.99 -11.13
C GLY A 47 4.35 -21.48 -9.79
N GLU A 48 4.18 -20.16 -9.62
CA GLU A 48 3.84 -19.53 -8.33
C GLU A 48 2.44 -18.88 -8.32
N TRP A 49 1.66 -19.06 -9.39
CA TRP A 49 0.32 -18.49 -9.53
C TRP A 49 -0.61 -18.81 -8.34
N MET A 50 -0.53 -20.04 -7.81
CA MET A 50 -1.36 -20.47 -6.69
C MET A 50 -1.00 -19.74 -5.40
N TRP A 51 0.29 -19.47 -5.17
CA TRP A 51 0.76 -18.69 -4.03
C TRP A 51 0.35 -17.21 -4.15
N MET A 52 0.57 -16.61 -5.33
CA MET A 52 0.24 -15.21 -5.57
C MET A 52 -1.27 -14.95 -5.50
N SER A 53 -2.09 -15.83 -6.06
CA SER A 53 -3.56 -15.72 -5.97
C SER A 53 -4.05 -15.88 -4.53
N THR A 54 -3.45 -16.78 -3.74
CA THR A 54 -3.75 -16.90 -2.32
C THR A 54 -3.40 -15.61 -1.56
N LEU A 55 -2.26 -14.99 -1.87
CA LEU A 55 -1.84 -13.73 -1.26
C LEU A 55 -2.80 -12.59 -1.62
N LEU A 56 -3.22 -12.50 -2.88
CA LEU A 56 -4.24 -11.53 -3.33
C LEU A 56 -5.57 -11.74 -2.60
N VAL A 57 -6.08 -12.96 -2.54
CA VAL A 57 -7.35 -13.28 -1.85
C VAL A 57 -7.24 -12.94 -0.37
N ARG A 58 -6.14 -13.28 0.30
CA ARG A 58 -5.90 -12.91 1.71
C ARG A 58 -5.83 -11.39 1.90
N GLY A 59 -5.18 -10.66 1.00
CA GLY A 59 -5.13 -9.20 1.03
C GLY A 59 -6.51 -8.57 0.86
N LEU A 60 -7.32 -9.11 -0.07
CA LEU A 60 -8.68 -8.64 -0.33
C LEU A 60 -9.61 -8.93 0.87
N LEU A 61 -9.47 -10.12 1.48
CA LEU A 61 -10.14 -10.46 2.74
C LEU A 61 -9.70 -9.55 3.89
N ALA A 62 -8.41 -9.22 4.00
CA ALA A 62 -7.90 -8.29 5.00
C ALA A 62 -8.56 -6.92 4.85
N ALA A 63 -8.56 -6.38 3.63
CA ALA A 63 -9.19 -5.10 3.33
C ALA A 63 -10.68 -5.11 3.66
N ALA A 64 -11.40 -6.16 3.27
CA ALA A 64 -12.83 -6.32 3.56
C ALA A 64 -13.10 -6.39 5.07
N LEU A 65 -12.31 -7.16 5.83
CA LEU A 65 -12.45 -7.28 7.29
C LEU A 65 -12.13 -5.99 8.01
N ILE A 66 -11.09 -5.26 7.59
CA ILE A 66 -10.74 -3.96 8.15
C ILE A 66 -11.88 -2.97 7.88
N TRP A 67 -12.35 -2.89 6.64
CA TRP A 67 -13.47 -2.03 6.26
C TRP A 67 -14.72 -2.33 7.07
N PHE A 68 -15.09 -3.61 7.17
CA PHE A 68 -16.25 -4.07 7.93
C PHE A 68 -16.12 -3.73 9.41
N SER A 69 -14.94 -3.98 10.00
CA SER A 69 -14.66 -3.67 11.41
C SER A 69 -14.76 -2.18 11.68
N ILE A 70 -14.17 -1.33 10.85
CA ILE A 70 -14.27 0.12 11.00
C ILE A 70 -15.71 0.58 10.85
N ARG A 71 -16.44 0.06 9.86
CA ARG A 71 -17.81 0.50 9.58
C ARG A 71 -18.81 0.08 10.66
N PHE A 72 -18.68 -1.11 11.22
CA PHE A 72 -19.61 -1.63 12.22
C PHE A 72 -19.17 -1.36 13.66
N ALA A 73 -17.91 -1.60 14.00
CA ALA A 73 -17.44 -1.48 15.38
C ALA A 73 -17.08 -0.04 15.77
N LEU A 74 -16.56 0.76 14.83
CA LEU A 74 -16.08 2.12 15.12
C LEU A 74 -17.04 3.23 14.68
N SER A 75 -18.18 2.91 14.05
CA SER A 75 -19.16 3.93 13.67
C SER A 75 -19.92 4.54 14.85
N SER A 76 -19.99 3.83 15.97
CA SER A 76 -20.61 4.33 17.21
C SER A 76 -19.63 5.02 18.16
N ALA A 77 -18.32 4.97 17.86
CA ALA A 77 -17.28 5.53 18.72
C ALA A 77 -17.00 7.01 18.40
N PRO A 78 -16.52 7.81 19.38
CA PRO A 78 -16.03 9.16 19.12
C PRO A 78 -14.88 9.16 18.10
N TRP A 79 -14.87 10.16 17.21
CA TRP A 79 -13.91 10.24 16.09
C TRP A 79 -12.44 10.10 16.51
N GLY A 80 -12.07 10.64 17.68
CA GLY A 80 -10.70 10.56 18.21
C GLY A 80 -10.29 9.13 18.57
N TYR A 81 -11.21 8.32 19.11
CA TYR A 81 -10.95 6.90 19.36
C TYR A 81 -10.75 6.14 18.06
N THR A 82 -11.58 6.43 17.04
CA THR A 82 -11.47 5.79 15.72
C THR A 82 -10.12 6.04 15.06
N LEU A 83 -9.56 7.24 15.21
CA LEU A 83 -8.28 7.63 14.63
C LEU A 83 -7.10 6.81 15.20
N VAL A 84 -7.15 6.49 16.49
CA VAL A 84 -6.11 5.68 17.15
C VAL A 84 -6.39 4.18 17.01
N ALA A 85 -7.63 3.74 17.18
CA ALA A 85 -7.97 2.32 17.19
C ALA A 85 -7.92 1.67 15.80
N ALA A 86 -8.25 2.41 14.72
CA ALA A 86 -8.23 1.89 13.36
C ALA A 86 -6.87 1.28 12.93
N PRO A 87 -5.71 1.95 13.11
CA PRO A 87 -4.42 1.35 12.76
C PRO A 87 -4.09 0.10 13.61
N PHE A 88 -4.44 0.08 14.90
CA PHE A 88 -4.26 -1.13 15.72
C PHE A 88 -5.10 -2.30 15.22
N TYR A 89 -6.36 -2.06 14.85
CA TYR A 89 -7.22 -3.08 14.26
C TYR A 89 -6.69 -3.56 12.90
N ALA A 90 -6.22 -2.65 12.06
CA ALA A 90 -5.61 -3.00 10.78
C ALA A 90 -4.40 -3.91 10.97
N LEU A 91 -3.50 -3.58 11.90
CA LEU A 91 -2.34 -4.40 12.22
C LEU A 91 -2.75 -5.78 12.77
N LEU A 92 -3.77 -5.83 13.64
CA LEU A 92 -4.29 -7.08 14.18
C LEU A 92 -4.84 -8.00 13.07
N VAL A 93 -5.65 -7.46 12.15
CA VAL A 93 -6.21 -8.23 11.02
C VAL A 93 -5.12 -8.71 10.07
N LEU A 94 -4.15 -7.86 9.74
CA LEU A 94 -3.01 -8.23 8.90
C LEU A 94 -2.16 -9.34 9.53
N TYR A 95 -1.96 -9.27 10.85
CA TYR A 95 -1.27 -10.31 11.61
C TYR A 95 -2.04 -11.63 11.61
N LEU A 96 -3.35 -11.60 11.89
CA LEU A 96 -4.20 -12.79 11.92
C LEU A 96 -4.27 -13.49 10.57
N LEU A 97 -4.31 -12.74 9.46
CA LEU A 97 -4.31 -13.29 8.12
C LEU A 97 -2.93 -13.75 7.63
N ARG A 98 -1.91 -13.68 8.50
CA ARG A 98 -0.50 -13.97 8.19
C ARG A 98 -0.01 -13.22 6.95
N LEU A 99 -0.57 -12.03 6.71
CA LEU A 99 -0.09 -11.13 5.67
C LEU A 99 1.19 -10.42 6.09
N PHE A 100 1.39 -10.31 7.41
CA PHE A 100 2.56 -9.70 8.02
C PHE A 100 3.29 -10.76 8.85
N GLN A 101 4.41 -11.28 8.34
CA GLN A 101 5.20 -12.26 9.08
C GLN A 101 6.25 -11.58 9.95
N LYS A 102 6.73 -12.28 10.98
CA LYS A 102 7.78 -11.76 11.87
C LYS A 102 9.07 -11.49 11.10
N GLU A 103 9.35 -12.26 10.05
CA GLU A 103 10.54 -12.04 9.22
C GLU A 103 10.48 -10.69 8.49
N ASP A 104 9.30 -10.26 8.03
CA ASP A 104 9.13 -8.97 7.35
C ASP A 104 9.41 -7.81 8.31
N PHE A 105 8.89 -7.90 9.55
CA PHE A 105 9.16 -6.89 10.58
C PHE A 105 10.65 -6.80 10.92
N GLN A 106 11.31 -7.94 11.10
CA GLN A 106 12.75 -7.99 11.38
C GLN A 106 13.59 -7.41 10.22
N ARG A 107 13.19 -7.65 8.96
CA ARG A 107 13.84 -7.05 7.79
C ARG A 107 13.75 -5.52 7.80
N VAL A 108 12.57 -4.98 8.09
CA VAL A 108 12.34 -3.52 8.14
C VAL A 108 13.12 -2.88 9.30
N VAL A 109 13.05 -3.46 10.50
CA VAL A 109 13.80 -2.97 11.68
C VAL A 109 15.30 -3.05 11.43
N GLY A 110 15.80 -4.17 10.89
CA GLY A 110 17.21 -4.33 10.56
C GLY A 110 17.68 -3.36 9.47
N TRP A 111 16.82 -2.96 8.53
CA TRP A 111 17.13 -1.90 7.57
C TRP A 111 17.19 -0.52 8.23
N LEU A 112 16.23 -0.19 9.10
CA LEU A 112 16.19 1.06 9.86
C LEU A 112 17.42 1.23 10.77
N GLN A 113 17.78 0.16 11.50
CA GLN A 113 18.97 0.16 12.36
C GLN A 113 20.25 0.39 11.56
N ARG A 114 20.38 -0.20 10.37
CA ARG A 114 21.54 0.02 9.49
C ARG A 114 21.62 1.45 8.98
N LYS A 115 20.48 2.06 8.62
CA LYS A 115 20.43 3.47 8.20
C LYS A 115 20.74 4.44 9.34
N ALA A 116 20.31 4.15 10.56
CA ALA A 116 20.62 4.99 11.73
C ALA A 116 22.11 4.98 12.11
N VAL A 117 22.84 3.92 11.74
CA VAL A 117 24.25 3.72 12.09
C VAL A 117 25.23 4.24 11.03
N MET A 118 24.78 4.50 9.80
CA MET A 118 25.61 5.18 8.79
C MET A 118 25.24 6.68 8.76
N PRO A 119 25.95 7.55 9.51
CA PRO A 119 25.89 8.97 9.24
C PRO A 119 26.40 9.19 7.82
N ASP A 120 25.69 10.04 7.11
CA ASP A 120 25.87 10.40 5.71
C ASP A 120 27.35 10.76 5.40
N LYS A 121 28.12 9.81 4.87
CA LYS A 121 29.52 10.04 4.43
C LYS A 121 29.56 10.63 3.02
N THR A 122 28.67 11.57 2.69
CA THR A 122 28.48 11.96 1.28
C THR A 122 28.78 13.42 0.95
N GLU A 123 29.38 14.21 1.85
CA GLU A 123 29.77 15.59 1.51
C GLU A 123 31.27 15.93 1.65
N GLU A 124 32.08 15.18 2.41
CA GLU A 124 33.51 15.52 2.56
C GLU A 124 34.44 14.86 1.51
N ASP A 125 34.07 13.73 0.90
CA ASP A 125 34.95 13.00 -0.05
C ASP A 125 34.90 13.53 -1.51
N PHE A 126 33.99 14.46 -1.83
CA PHE A 126 33.89 15.05 -3.17
C PHE A 126 34.71 16.35 -3.35
N HIS A 127 35.25 16.91 -2.26
CA HIS A 127 36.08 18.12 -2.31
C HIS A 127 37.59 17.85 -2.25
N GLU A 128 38.02 16.59 -2.05
CA GLU A 128 39.43 16.19 -2.09
C GLU A 128 39.79 15.39 -3.36
N LYS A 129 39.61 16.00 -4.54
CA LYS A 129 40.43 15.62 -5.69
C LYS A 129 40.98 16.87 -6.38
N PRO A 130 42.30 17.14 -6.28
CA PRO A 130 42.97 18.21 -7.02
C PRO A 130 43.09 17.89 -8.51
#